data_AF-A0AAD8B5Z3-F1
#
_entry.id   AF-A0AAD8B5Z3-F1
#
_cell.length_a   1.000
_cell.length_b   1.000
_cell.length_c   1.000
_cell.angle_alpha   90.00
_cell.angle_beta   90.00
_cell.angle_gamma   90.00
#
_symmetry.space_group_name_H-M   'P 1'
#
loop_
_entity.id
_entity.type
_entity.pdbx_description
1 polymer ?
#
loop_
_entity_poly.entity_id
_entity_poly.type
_entity_poly.pdbx_seq_one_letter_code
_entity_poly.pdbx_strand_id
1 'polypeptide(L)' 'LIEEHGINLLKVEDAKKLGEWAGLCKLDKEGKARKVNACGAVVVKDSGKDSHALDIVKNYFKSK' A
#
# COMPACT_ATOMS: atom_id res chain seq x y z
N LEU A 1 4.38 -19.32 -2.52
CA LEU A 1 3.13 -18.51 -2.65
C LEU A 1 3.33 -17.08 -3.19
N ILE A 2 4.20 -16.23 -2.65
CA ILE A 2 4.38 -14.86 -3.21
C ILE A 2 5.64 -14.78 -4.09
N GLU A 3 6.78 -15.29 -3.58
CA GLU A 3 8.05 -15.31 -4.32
C GLU A 3 8.00 -16.23 -5.55
N GLU A 4 7.28 -17.36 -5.46
CA GLU A 4 7.14 -18.29 -6.59
C GLU A 4 6.29 -17.75 -7.75
N HIS A 5 5.43 -16.76 -7.47
CA HIS A 5 4.57 -16.13 -8.48
C HIS A 5 5.19 -14.85 -9.07
N GLY A 6 6.44 -14.51 -8.71
CA GLY A 6 7.12 -13.30 -9.19
C GLY A 6 6.47 -12.00 -8.70
N ILE A 7 5.75 -12.05 -7.57
CA ILE A 7 5.06 -10.90 -7.01
C ILE A 7 6.02 -10.18 -6.06
N ASN A 8 6.26 -8.90 -6.32
CA ASN A 8 7.12 -8.07 -5.49
C ASN A 8 6.50 -7.83 -4.11
N LEU A 9 7.28 -8.08 -3.04
CA LEU A 9 6.82 -7.91 -1.65
C LEU A 9 7.44 -6.67 -1.01
N LEU A 10 6.58 -5.76 -0.53
CA LEU A 10 6.96 -4.63 0.31
C LEU A 10 6.57 -4.92 1.76
N LYS A 11 7.56 -4.93 2.68
CA LYS A 11 7.30 -5.07 4.11
C LYS A 11 7.17 -3.68 4.74
N VAL A 12 6.09 -3.47 5.48
CA VAL A 12 5.85 -2.27 6.29
C VAL A 12 5.82 -2.69 7.75
N GLU A 13 6.52 -1.96 8.62
CA GLU A 13 6.65 -2.31 10.04
C GLU A 13 5.36 -2.05 10.84
N ASP A 14 4.54 -1.09 10.39
CA ASP A 14 3.35 -0.65 11.11
C ASP A 14 2.06 -0.96 10.33
N ALA A 15 1.27 -1.90 10.87
CA ALA A 15 0.00 -2.32 10.30
C ALA A 15 -1.06 -1.21 10.30
N LYS A 16 -1.00 -0.23 11.22
CA LYS A 16 -1.91 0.91 11.22
C LYS A 16 -1.57 1.88 10.09
N LYS A 17 -0.29 2.16 9.86
CA LYS A 17 0.13 3.00 8.71
C LYS A 17 -0.29 2.37 7.39
N LEU A 18 -0.12 1.05 7.24
CA LEU A 18 -0.58 0.33 6.05
C LEU A 18 -2.10 0.44 5.87
N GLY A 19 -2.86 0.32 6.95
CA GLY A 19 -4.32 0.50 6.93
C GLY A 19 -4.73 1.91 6.52
N GLU A 20 -4.03 2.94 7.00
CA GLU A 20 -4.26 4.33 6.60
C GLU A 20 -4.01 4.54 5.10
N TRP A 21 -2.89 4.02 4.58
CA TRP A 21 -2.54 4.08 3.15
C TRP A 21 -3.54 3.33 2.26
N ALA A 22 -4.08 2.22 2.75
CA ALA A 22 -5.12 1.45 2.06
C ALA A 22 -6.50 2.13 2.11
N GLY A 23 -6.64 3.26 2.83
CA GLY A 23 -7.92 3.94 3.01
C GLY A 23 -8.85 3.27 4.01
N LEU A 24 -8.34 2.37 4.85
CA LEU A 24 -9.08 1.73 5.94
C LEU A 24 -9.19 2.63 7.17
N CYS A 25 -9.41 3.93 6.94
CA CYS A 25 -9.56 4.95 7.96
C CYS A 25 -10.79 5.81 7.68
N LYS A 26 -11.30 6.48 8.72
CA LYS A 26 -12.35 7.49 8.59
C LYS A 26 -11.70 8.86 8.70
N LEU A 27 -11.98 9.74 7.75
CA LEU A 27 -11.52 11.12 7.80
C LEU A 27 -12.52 11.96 8.59
N ASP A 28 -12.05 12.73 9.57
CA ASP A 28 -12.84 13.80 10.17
C ASP A 28 -12.94 15.01 9.23
N LYS A 29 -13.80 15.99 9.58
CA LYS A 29 -14.02 17.21 8.79
C LYS A 29 -12.74 18.04 8.55
N GLU A 30 -11.72 17.87 9.38
CA GLU A 30 -10.40 18.52 9.24
C GLU A 30 -9.40 17.70 8.42
N GLY A 31 -9.81 16.56 7.84
CA GLY A 31 -8.95 15.70 7.02
C GLY A 31 -7.98 14.82 7.82
N LYS A 32 -8.10 14.77 9.15
CA LYS A 32 -7.32 13.85 9.98
C LYS A 32 -7.92 12.45 9.97
N ALA A 33 -7.08 11.43 9.84
CA ALA A 33 -7.47 10.04 9.92
C ALA A 33 -7.80 9.65 11.37
N ARG A 34 -9.06 9.27 11.61
CA ARG A 34 -9.52 8.62 12.85
C ARG A 34 -10.05 7.22 12.56
N LYS A 35 -10.03 6.37 13.60
CA LYS A 35 -10.46 4.96 13.53
C LYS A 35 -9.78 4.21 12.38
N VAL A 36 -8.46 4.28 12.34
CA VAL A 36 -7.64 3.51 11.38
C VAL A 36 -7.66 2.03 11.79
N ASN A 37 -8.14 1.18 10.90
CA ASN A 37 -8.06 -0.27 11.09
C ASN A 37 -6.71 -0.78 10.61
N ALA A 38 -6.05 -1.60 11.43
CA ALA A 38 -4.79 -2.23 11.05
C ALA A 38 -5.01 -3.18 9.87
N CYS A 39 -4.12 -3.14 8.89
CA CYS A 39 -4.13 -4.03 7.74
C CYS A 39 -2.93 -4.98 7.80
N GLY A 40 -3.18 -6.29 7.63
CA GLY A 40 -2.12 -7.30 7.60
C GLY A 40 -1.49 -7.50 6.23
N ALA A 41 -2.26 -7.33 5.15
CA ALA A 41 -1.79 -7.45 3.78
C ALA A 41 -2.73 -6.71 2.83
N VAL A 42 -2.15 -6.06 1.81
CA VAL A 42 -2.87 -5.40 0.73
C VAL A 42 -2.31 -5.91 -0.59
N VAL A 43 -3.20 -6.19 -1.54
CA VAL A 43 -2.82 -6.62 -2.89
C VAL A 43 -3.46 -5.67 -3.90
N VAL A 44 -2.62 -5.05 -4.72
CA VAL A 44 -3.07 -4.19 -5.82
C VAL A 44 -3.36 -5.07 -7.02
N LYS A 45 -4.63 -5.14 -7.43
CA LYS A 45 -5.08 -5.93 -8.59
C LYS A 45 -5.11 -5.12 -9.89
N ASP A 46 -5.53 -3.87 -9.78
CA ASP A 46 -5.56 -2.92 -10.88
C ASP A 46 -5.17 -1.54 -10.36
N SER A 47 -4.13 -0.97 -10.95
CA SER A 47 -3.60 0.35 -10.66
C SER A 47 -4.21 1.44 -11.57
N GLY A 48 -5.06 1.06 -12.53
CA GLY A 48 -5.88 1.93 -13.34
C GLY A 48 -5.11 2.69 -14.43
N LYS A 49 -4.22 3.61 -14.04
CA LYS A 49 -3.41 4.41 -14.98
C LYS A 49 -1.94 4.35 -14.58
N ASP A 50 -1.06 4.23 -15.58
CA ASP A 50 0.36 4.48 -15.39
C ASP A 50 0.54 5.93 -14.91
N SER A 51 0.98 6.03 -13.66
CA SER A 51 1.26 7.28 -12.99
C SER A 51 2.69 7.26 -12.50
N HIS A 52 3.25 8.43 -12.24
CA HIS A 52 4.61 8.55 -11.72
C HIS A 52 4.83 7.73 -10.43
N ALA A 53 3.78 7.59 -9.60
CA ALA A 53 3.80 6.75 -8.41
C ALA A 53 4.06 5.26 -8.73
N LEU A 54 3.49 4.76 -9.82
CA LEU A 54 3.69 3.39 -10.29
C LEU A 54 5.13 3.15 -10.73
N ASP A 55 5.74 4.13 -11.40
CA ASP A 55 7.13 4.08 -11.85
C ASP A 55 8.10 4.05 -10.65
N ILE A 56 7.87 4.91 -9.66
CA ILE A 56 8.64 4.94 -8.41
C ILE A 56 8.59 3.57 -7.71
N VAL A 57 7.41 2.99 -7.59
CA VAL A 57 7.23 1.68 -6.94
C VAL A 57 7.91 0.57 -7.74
N LYS A 58 7.75 0.56 -9.08
CA LYS A 58 8.45 -0.39 -9.96
C LYS A 58 9.97 -0.27 -9.85
N ASN A 59 10.52 0.95 -9.81
CA ASN A 59 11.96 1.18 -9.67
C ASN A 59 12.48 0.78 -8.28
N TYR A 60 11.70 1.03 -7.23
CA TYR A 60 12.04 0.59 -5.88
C TYR A 60 12.17 -0.94 -5.81
N PHE A 61 11.31 -1.68 -6.51
CA PHE A 61 11.40 -3.13 -6.60
C PHE A 61 12.51 -3.63 -7.53
N LYS A 62 12.83 -2.91 -8.61
CA LYS A 62 13.98 -3.25 -9.48
C LYS A 62 15.33 -2.98 -8.80
N SER A 63 15.39 -2.01 -7.90
CA SER A 63 16.62 -1.64 -7.19
C SER A 63 16.92 -2.53 -5.98
N LYS A 64 16.05 -3.49 -5.68
CA LYS A 64 16.15 -4.40 -4.54
C LYS A 64 16.51 -5.79 -5.00
#